data_AF-A0A1C0BSH1-F1
#
_entry.id   AF-A0A1C0BSH1-F1
#
_cell.length_a   1.000
_cell.length_b   1.000
_cell.length_c   1.000
_cell.angle_alpha   90.00
_cell.angle_beta   90.00
_cell.angle_gamma   90.00
#
_symmetry.space_group_name_H-M   'P 1'
#
loop_
_entity.id
_entity.type
_entity.pdbx_description
1 polymer ?
#
loop_
_entity_poly.entity_id
_entity_poly.type
_entity_poly.pdbx_seq_one_letter_code
_entity_poly.pdbx_strand_id
1 'polypeptide(L)'
;MVNELKEQIKQAITIPFVLCVVCIALTFYGLPSIIKDTGSGMMVLMAVMPILVFIFAAANGYLARSIMSSLFFALLVLVLFIPAIFIYFNQTAWVYVIVYALVALVAGFVAFAIKKYNNKK
;
A
#
# COMPACT_ATOMS: atom_id res chain seq x y z
N MET A 1 25.58 -1.51 -12.88
CA MET A 1 24.24 -2.14 -12.97
C MET A 1 23.87 -3.00 -11.75
N VAL A 2 24.50 -4.15 -11.47
CA VAL A 2 24.09 -5.02 -10.33
C VAL A 2 24.23 -4.36 -8.96
N ASN A 3 25.33 -3.64 -8.72
CA ASN A 3 25.57 -2.96 -7.45
C ASN A 3 24.62 -1.76 -7.23
N GLU A 4 24.25 -1.07 -8.29
CA GLU A 4 23.30 0.05 -8.23
C GLU A 4 21.89 -0.45 -7.88
N LEU A 5 21.46 -1.59 -8.44
CA LEU A 5 20.18 -2.21 -8.10
C LEU A 5 20.15 -2.63 -6.62
N LYS A 6 21.23 -3.24 -6.11
CA LYS A 6 21.33 -3.63 -4.69
C LYS A 6 21.19 -2.42 -3.77
N GLU A 7 21.83 -1.31 -4.09
CA GLU A 7 21.72 -0.08 -3.31
C GLU A 7 20.32 0.53 -3.37
N GLN A 8 19.66 0.51 -4.53
CA GLN A 8 18.27 0.97 -4.63
C GLN A 8 17.31 0.12 -3.79
N ILE A 9 17.50 -1.21 -3.75
CA ILE A 9 16.71 -2.12 -2.91
C ILE A 9 16.92 -1.78 -1.43
N LYS A 10 18.17 -1.63 -1.01
CA LYS A 10 18.51 -1.28 0.38
C LYS A 10 17.91 0.07 0.79
N GLN A 11 17.90 1.04 -0.11
CA GLN A 11 17.31 2.36 0.12
C GLN A 11 15.77 2.36 0.07
N ALA A 12 15.16 1.37 -0.57
CA ALA A 12 13.71 1.23 -0.63
C ALA A 12 13.13 0.73 0.70
N ILE A 13 13.85 -0.19 1.38
CA ILE A 13 13.43 -0.81 2.63
C ILE A 13 13.97 0.01 3.81
N THR A 14 13.15 0.91 4.31
CA THR A 14 13.46 1.79 5.45
C THR A 14 12.47 1.58 6.59
N ILE A 15 12.73 2.16 7.77
CA ILE A 15 11.80 2.08 8.90
C ILE A 15 10.39 2.59 8.54
N PRO A 16 10.23 3.75 7.86
CA PRO A 16 8.91 4.19 7.40
C PRO A 16 8.21 3.19 6.47
N PHE A 17 8.97 2.55 5.58
CA PHE A 17 8.43 1.54 4.67
C PHE A 17 7.86 0.35 5.44
N VAL A 18 8.64 -0.22 6.37
CA VAL A 18 8.19 -1.35 7.19
C VAL A 18 6.95 -0.98 8.01
N LEU A 19 6.94 0.22 8.61
CA LEU A 19 5.79 0.70 9.38
C LEU A 19 4.52 0.80 8.51
N CYS A 20 4.63 1.38 7.31
CA CYS A 20 3.50 1.49 6.39
C CYS A 20 2.98 0.11 5.95
N VAL A 21 3.89 -0.85 5.72
CA VAL A 21 3.50 -2.23 5.36
C VAL A 21 2.74 -2.90 6.50
N VAL A 22 3.21 -2.74 7.74
CA VAL A 22 2.50 -3.25 8.93
C VAL A 22 1.11 -2.61 9.04
N CYS A 23 0.98 -1.30 8.84
CA CYS A 23 -0.31 -0.62 8.86
C CYS A 23 -1.28 -1.14 7.78
N ILE A 24 -0.77 -1.46 6.59
CA ILE A 24 -1.58 -2.10 5.53
C ILE A 24 -2.00 -3.51 5.90
N ALA A 25 -1.11 -4.31 6.48
CA ALA A 25 -1.49 -5.64 6.98
C ALA A 25 -2.58 -5.53 8.05
N LEU A 26 -2.46 -4.59 8.99
CA LEU A 26 -3.52 -4.34 9.99
C LEU A 26 -4.82 -3.87 9.34
N THR A 27 -4.74 -3.11 8.26
CA THR A 27 -5.92 -2.68 7.49
C THR A 27 -6.60 -3.87 6.81
N PHE A 28 -5.85 -4.75 6.14
CA PHE A 28 -6.41 -5.86 5.36
C PHE A 28 -6.83 -7.07 6.20
N TYR A 29 -6.28 -7.24 7.40
CA TYR A 29 -6.57 -8.40 8.23
C TYR A 29 -7.22 -8.02 9.58
N GLY A 30 -6.81 -6.90 10.17
CA GLY A 30 -7.34 -6.43 11.45
C GLY A 30 -8.75 -5.86 11.34
N LEU A 31 -8.98 -4.93 10.42
CA LEU A 31 -10.31 -4.31 10.25
C LEU A 31 -11.41 -5.32 9.87
N PRO A 32 -11.21 -6.23 8.89
CA PRO A 32 -12.22 -7.26 8.62
C PRO A 32 -12.51 -8.17 9.82
N SER A 33 -11.49 -8.48 10.65
CA SER A 33 -11.66 -9.39 11.78
C SER A 33 -12.57 -8.84 12.89
N ILE A 34 -12.71 -7.52 13.01
CA ILE A 34 -13.56 -6.89 14.02
C ILE A 34 -15.00 -6.63 13.54
N ILE A 35 -15.24 -6.68 12.23
CA ILE A 35 -16.55 -6.44 11.64
C ILE A 35 -17.33 -7.77 11.62
N LYS A 36 -18.41 -7.82 12.39
CA LYS A 36 -19.32 -8.99 12.46
C LYS A 36 -20.39 -8.97 11.36
N ASP A 37 -20.73 -7.78 10.84
CA ASP A 37 -21.67 -7.65 9.73
C ASP A 37 -20.99 -7.98 8.39
N THR A 38 -21.33 -9.14 7.84
CA THR A 38 -20.81 -9.63 6.55
C THR A 38 -21.54 -9.04 5.34
N GLY A 39 -22.59 -8.26 5.56
CA GLY A 39 -23.35 -7.57 4.51
C GLY A 39 -22.82 -6.14 4.28
N SER A 40 -23.53 -5.17 4.84
CA SER A 40 -23.28 -3.74 4.56
C SER A 40 -21.95 -3.25 5.12
N GLY A 41 -21.58 -3.69 6.33
CA GLY A 41 -20.33 -3.35 6.97
C GLY A 41 -19.11 -3.74 6.14
N MET A 42 -19.14 -4.92 5.53
CA MET A 42 -18.05 -5.39 4.69
C MET A 42 -17.96 -4.64 3.35
N MET A 43 -19.09 -4.24 2.76
CA MET A 43 -19.11 -3.40 1.56
C MET A 43 -18.52 -2.00 1.81
N VAL A 44 -18.88 -1.37 2.93
CA VAL A 44 -18.33 -0.06 3.33
C VAL A 44 -16.82 -0.16 3.56
N LEU A 45 -16.35 -1.26 4.15
CA LEU A 45 -14.93 -1.48 4.38
C LEU A 45 -14.12 -1.47 3.07
N MET A 46 -14.67 -2.00 1.98
CA MET A 46 -14.01 -1.97 0.66
C MET A 46 -13.89 -0.56 0.08
N ALA A 47 -14.76 0.38 0.47
CA ALA A 47 -14.61 1.79 0.10
C ALA A 47 -13.61 2.54 1.00
N VAL A 48 -13.48 2.13 2.28
CA VAL A 48 -12.52 2.73 3.23
C VAL A 48 -11.08 2.27 2.98
N MET A 49 -10.88 1.00 2.61
CA MET A 49 -9.57 0.43 2.30
C MET A 49 -8.74 1.23 1.27
N PRO A 50 -9.25 1.63 0.09
CA PRO A 50 -8.46 2.39 -0.87
C PRO A 50 -8.03 3.76 -0.33
N ILE A 51 -8.81 4.37 0.57
CA ILE A 51 -8.44 5.63 1.23
C ILE A 51 -7.25 5.39 2.18
N LEU A 52 -7.29 4.32 2.99
CA LEU A 52 -6.18 3.96 3.87
C LEU A 52 -4.92 3.58 3.06
N VAL A 53 -5.08 2.81 1.99
CA VAL A 53 -4.01 2.47 1.04
C VAL A 53 -3.37 3.73 0.47
N PHE A 54 -4.18 4.71 0.05
CA PHE A 54 -3.70 5.99 -0.45
C PHE A 54 -2.86 6.73 0.61
N ILE A 55 -3.37 6.85 1.84
CA ILE A 55 -2.69 7.57 2.93
C ILE A 55 -1.33 6.93 3.23
N PHE A 56 -1.28 5.61 3.43
CA PHE A 56 -0.03 4.93 3.76
C PHE A 56 0.95 4.93 2.58
N ALA A 57 0.47 4.79 1.35
CA ALA A 57 1.32 4.88 0.16
C ALA A 57 1.91 6.28 -0.03
N ALA A 58 1.12 7.34 0.16
CA ALA A 58 1.58 8.71 0.08
C ALA A 58 2.61 9.01 1.20
N ALA A 59 2.35 8.57 2.43
CA ALA A 59 3.29 8.68 3.53
C ALA A 59 4.61 7.96 3.23
N ASN A 60 4.54 6.71 2.74
CA ASN A 60 5.71 5.95 2.33
C ASN A 60 6.49 6.68 1.22
N GLY A 61 5.82 7.13 0.16
CA GLY A 61 6.45 7.85 -0.95
C GLY A 61 7.13 9.15 -0.53
N TYR A 62 6.51 9.94 0.35
CA TYR A 62 7.08 11.18 0.86
C TYR A 62 8.32 10.93 1.74
N LEU A 63 8.28 9.91 2.60
CA LEU A 63 9.37 9.56 3.51
C LEU A 63 10.48 8.74 2.83
N ALA A 64 10.20 8.11 1.69
CA ALA A 64 11.10 7.21 0.97
C ALA A 64 12.38 7.90 0.50
N ARG A 65 13.50 7.16 0.53
CA ARG A 65 14.79 7.60 -0.02
C ARG A 65 14.92 7.33 -1.52
N SER A 66 14.16 6.37 -2.04
CA SER A 66 14.15 5.97 -3.44
C SER A 66 12.73 5.72 -3.92
N ILE A 67 12.46 6.02 -5.20
CA ILE A 67 11.18 5.74 -5.86
C ILE A 67 10.83 4.25 -5.86
N MET A 68 11.83 3.36 -5.78
CA MET A 68 11.63 1.92 -5.66
C MET A 68 10.80 1.53 -4.42
N SER A 69 10.82 2.35 -3.37
CA SER A 69 9.97 2.11 -2.19
C SER A 69 8.48 2.15 -2.54
N SER A 70 8.04 3.08 -3.39
CA SER A 70 6.66 3.18 -3.84
C SER A 70 6.25 1.98 -4.69
N LEU A 71 7.16 1.48 -5.54
CA LEU A 71 6.91 0.28 -6.35
C LEU A 71 6.78 -0.97 -5.49
N PHE A 72 7.72 -1.21 -4.57
CA PHE A 72 7.65 -2.36 -3.66
C PHE A 72 6.43 -2.31 -2.75
N PHE A 73 6.06 -1.12 -2.28
CA PHE A 73 4.86 -0.95 -1.47
C PHE A 73 3.60 -1.34 -2.23
N ALA A 74 3.46 -0.90 -3.49
CA ALA A 74 2.32 -1.28 -4.34
C ALA A 74 2.27 -2.79 -4.62
N LEU A 75 3.42 -3.44 -4.84
CA LEU A 75 3.51 -4.89 -4.99
C LEU A 75 3.11 -5.63 -3.70
N LEU A 76 3.51 -5.12 -2.54
CA LEU A 76 3.10 -5.71 -1.26
C LEU A 76 1.61 -5.53 -1.00
N VAL A 77 1.02 -4.38 -1.34
CA VAL A 77 -0.44 -4.17 -1.27
C VAL A 77 -1.17 -5.22 -2.12
N LEU A 78 -0.69 -5.46 -3.34
CA LEU A 78 -1.23 -6.48 -4.23
C LEU A 78 -1.17 -7.88 -3.60
N VAL A 79 0.01 -8.29 -3.15
CA VAL A 79 0.24 -9.64 -2.60
C VAL A 79 -0.49 -9.84 -1.28
N LEU A 80 -0.52 -8.83 -0.40
CA LEU A 80 -1.15 -8.92 0.91
C LEU A 80 -2.67 -8.94 0.83
N PHE A 81 -3.29 -8.35 -0.20
CA PHE A 81 -4.74 -8.36 -0.32
C PHE A 81 -5.29 -9.71 -0.80
N ILE A 82 -4.51 -10.47 -1.60
CA ILE A 82 -4.96 -11.75 -2.16
C ILE A 82 -5.39 -12.76 -1.07
N PRO A 83 -4.61 -13.06 -0.03
CA PRO A 83 -5.06 -13.99 1.02
C PRO A 83 -6.25 -13.44 1.81
N ALA A 84 -6.33 -12.12 2.01
CA ALA A 84 -7.46 -11.52 2.70
C ALA A 84 -8.79 -11.77 1.97
N ILE A 85 -8.78 -11.84 0.63
CA ILE A 85 -9.97 -12.18 -0.17
C ILE A 85 -10.54 -13.54 0.24
N PHE A 86 -9.71 -14.56 0.40
CA PHE A 86 -10.16 -15.91 0.76
C PHE A 86 -10.67 -16.01 2.20
N ILE A 87 -10.13 -15.18 3.11
CA ILE A 87 -10.48 -15.24 4.53
C ILE A 87 -11.74 -14.42 4.84
N TYR A 88 -11.88 -13.24 4.21
CA TYR A 88 -12.87 -12.24 4.63
C TYR A 88 -13.82 -11.78 3.52
N PHE A 89 -13.43 -11.82 2.24
CA PHE A 89 -14.22 -11.25 1.16
C PHE A 89 -14.84 -12.32 0.25
N ASN A 90 -15.64 -11.88 -0.72
CA ASN A 90 -16.26 -12.75 -1.72
C ASN A 90 -15.53 -12.66 -3.08
N GLN A 91 -15.99 -13.45 -4.06
CA GLN A 91 -15.39 -13.54 -5.39
C GLN A 91 -15.41 -12.22 -6.18
N THR A 92 -16.28 -11.25 -5.85
CA THR A 92 -16.27 -9.95 -6.54
C THR A 92 -15.10 -9.07 -6.10
N ALA A 93 -14.42 -9.41 -4.99
CA ALA A 93 -13.33 -8.61 -4.44
C ALA A 93 -12.03 -8.65 -5.26
N TRP A 94 -11.90 -9.57 -6.22
CA TRP A 94 -10.71 -9.70 -7.06
C TRP A 94 -10.36 -8.44 -7.85
N VAL A 95 -11.35 -7.66 -8.29
CA VAL A 95 -11.10 -6.38 -9.00
C VAL A 95 -10.31 -5.39 -8.13
N TYR A 96 -10.49 -5.45 -6.81
CA TYR A 96 -9.87 -4.51 -5.88
C TYR A 96 -8.39 -4.77 -5.64
N VAL A 97 -7.88 -5.98 -5.97
CA VAL A 97 -6.43 -6.27 -5.97
C VAL A 97 -5.69 -5.29 -6.87
N ILE A 98 -6.19 -5.11 -8.09
CA ILE A 98 -5.58 -4.22 -9.09
C ILE A 98 -5.83 -2.76 -8.70
N VAL A 99 -7.06 -2.43 -8.28
CA VAL A 99 -7.42 -1.06 -7.88
C VAL A 99 -6.53 -0.57 -6.73
N TYR A 100 -6.37 -1.35 -5.66
CA TYR A 100 -5.56 -0.94 -4.52
C TYR A 100 -4.08 -0.84 -4.86
N ALA A 101 -3.56 -1.75 -5.68
CA ALA A 101 -2.18 -1.67 -6.17
C ALA A 101 -1.94 -0.39 -6.98
N LEU A 102 -2.87 -0.03 -7.88
CA LEU A 102 -2.79 1.19 -8.68
C LEU A 102 -2.89 2.45 -7.80
N VAL A 103 -3.81 2.47 -6.84
CA VAL A 103 -3.93 3.58 -5.87
C VAL A 103 -2.63 3.75 -5.10
N ALA A 104 -2.05 2.66 -4.59
CA ALA A 104 -0.78 2.69 -3.87
C ALA A 104 0.37 3.21 -4.75
N LEU A 105 0.43 2.75 -6.01
CA LEU A 105 1.45 3.17 -6.95
C LEU A 105 1.33 4.68 -7.22
N VAL A 106 0.16 5.16 -7.64
CA VAL A 106 -0.05 6.57 -7.99
C VAL A 106 0.22 7.48 -6.79
N ALA A 107 -0.34 7.18 -5.63
CA ALA A 107 -0.15 7.96 -4.42
C ALA A 107 1.33 8.04 -4.00
N GLY A 108 2.01 6.90 -3.99
CA GLY A 108 3.43 6.83 -3.63
C GLY A 108 4.33 7.59 -4.60
N PHE A 109 4.09 7.46 -5.91
CA PHE A 109 4.87 8.16 -6.94
C PHE A 109 4.66 9.67 -6.87
N VAL A 110 3.41 10.12 -6.75
CA VAL A 110 3.08 11.55 -6.63
C VAL A 110 3.72 12.15 -5.39
N ALA A 111 3.61 11.49 -4.24
CA ALA A 111 4.21 11.97 -2.99
C ALA A 111 5.75 12.06 -3.07
N PHE A 112 6.40 11.07 -3.68
CA PHE A 112 7.85 11.12 -3.90
C PHE A 112 8.25 12.26 -4.85
N ALA A 113 7.47 12.48 -5.92
CA ALA A 113 7.72 13.58 -6.85
C ALA A 113 7.60 14.95 -6.17
N ILE A 114 6.58 15.14 -5.33
CA ILE A 114 6.39 16.36 -4.52
C ILE A 114 7.59 16.58 -3.59
N LYS A 115 8.03 15.55 -2.86
CA LYS A 115 9.21 15.62 -2.00
C LYS A 115 10.46 16.08 -2.77
N LYS A 116 10.71 15.47 -3.93
CA LYS A 116 11.86 15.81 -4.77
C LYS A 116 11.79 17.24 -5.30
N TYR A 117 10.59 17.73 -5.62
CA TYR A 117 10.38 19.12 -6.02
C TYR A 117 10.66 20.10 -4.88
N ASN A 118 10.18 19.80 -3.66
CA ASN A 118 10.38 20.65 -2.48
C ASN A 118 11.86 20.75 -2.07
N ASN A 119 12.62 19.65 -2.17
CA ASN A 119 14.05 19.64 -1.81
C ASN A 119 14.96 20.34 -2.83
N LYS A 120 14.44 20.74 -4.00
CA LYS A 120 15.18 21.50 -5.01
C LYS A 120 15.07 23.02 -4.83
N LYS A 121 14.11 23.47 -4.04
CA LYS A 121 13.98 24.88 -3.64
C LYS A 121 14.85 25.15 -2.43
#